data_AF-A0A395M709-F1
#
_entry.id   AF-A0A395M709-F1
#
_cell.length_a   1.000
_cell.length_b   1.000
_cell.length_c   1.000
_cell.angle_alpha   90.00
_cell.angle_beta   90.00
_cell.angle_gamma   90.00
#
_symmetry.space_group_name_H-M   'P 1'
#
loop_
_entity.id
_entity.type
_entity.pdbx_description
1 polymer ?
#
loop_
_entity_poly.entity_id
_entity_poly.type
_entity_poly.pdbx_seq_one_letter_code
_entity_poly.pdbx_strand_id
1 'polypeptide(L)'
;MSIVPPTGILRKCYEEAAIDIEYKSSRFWQAWLQRAFNDPDIYNLSCEISPDGSLRRVDMVVERYDAHHHTLSAVLWVEAKRPTGSVRQVEGQALDAAMRCIKRDGLEFVYVMTTVGLSFRAWKVYDEVPALQPEHGTPVEADRMQYINADSDEAWVLSHFVTQVKNYPPLRRAPVLPSQSLSQEEYEVYAGVQEGYIGEQGGYPSGQQGYAGEADGQGSAPGMVYQNDQPEASTSWEYGQASTGNSEEYVKVQVERVAHLTRPNEYFYKDVKGQKRATTKNDWKGISYNGRPAWTTRRKGVNYYTRETIG
;
A
#
# COMPACT_ATOMS: atom_id res chain seq x y z
N MET A 1 -10.70 -24.22 -12.91
CA MET A 1 -9.46 -25.02 -12.85
C MET A 1 -8.48 -24.38 -11.89
N SER A 2 -7.97 -25.16 -10.93
CA SER A 2 -6.93 -24.75 -9.97
C SER A 2 -5.69 -24.17 -10.64
N ILE A 3 -5.07 -23.18 -10.00
CA ILE A 3 -3.77 -22.61 -10.42
C ILE A 3 -2.57 -23.34 -9.80
N VAL A 4 -2.83 -24.35 -8.95
CA VAL A 4 -1.83 -25.22 -8.36
C VAL A 4 -1.79 -26.52 -9.16
N PRO A 5 -0.67 -26.83 -9.85
CA PRO A 5 -0.56 -28.08 -10.61
C PRO A 5 -0.65 -29.29 -9.68
N PRO A 6 -1.06 -30.49 -10.15
CA PRO A 6 -1.22 -31.67 -9.29
C PRO A 6 0.12 -32.19 -8.72
N THR A 7 1.25 -31.84 -9.34
CA THR A 7 2.60 -32.26 -8.93
C THR A 7 3.62 -31.14 -9.12
N GLY A 8 4.82 -31.32 -8.57
CA GLY A 8 5.97 -30.42 -8.76
C GLY A 8 6.17 -29.40 -7.63
N ILE A 9 7.15 -28.50 -7.82
CA ILE A 9 7.60 -27.55 -6.79
C ILE A 9 6.45 -26.67 -6.28
N LEU A 10 5.59 -26.17 -7.18
CA LEU A 10 4.48 -25.30 -6.81
C LEU A 10 3.43 -26.03 -5.95
N ARG A 11 3.12 -27.29 -6.26
CA ARG A 11 2.28 -28.16 -5.42
C ARG A 11 2.89 -28.35 -4.03
N LYS A 12 4.20 -28.63 -3.98
CA LYS A 12 4.93 -28.78 -2.72
C LYS A 12 4.90 -27.51 -1.88
N CYS A 13 5.09 -26.34 -2.49
CA CYS A 13 4.98 -25.05 -1.80
C CYS A 13 3.58 -24.79 -1.26
N TYR A 14 2.54 -25.16 -2.01
CA TYR A 14 1.14 -25.07 -1.57
C TYR A 14 0.88 -25.94 -0.33
N GLU A 15 1.26 -27.22 -0.38
CA GLU A 15 1.10 -28.17 0.74
C GLU A 15 1.85 -27.70 2.00
N GLU A 16 3.05 -27.16 1.84
CA GLU A 16 3.83 -26.63 2.97
C GLU A 16 3.20 -25.38 3.59
N ALA A 17 2.64 -24.51 2.74
CA ALA A 17 1.98 -23.28 3.17
C ALA A 17 0.60 -23.52 3.81
N ALA A 18 -0.05 -24.65 3.50
CA ALA A 18 -1.34 -25.03 4.10
C ALA A 18 -1.24 -25.26 5.61
N ILE A 19 -0.03 -25.43 6.16
CA ILE A 19 0.26 -25.62 7.58
C ILE A 19 0.30 -24.26 8.36
N ASP A 20 -0.23 -23.18 7.77
CA ASP A 20 -0.42 -21.83 8.38
C ASP A 20 0.87 -21.16 8.89
N ILE A 21 1.85 -21.01 7.99
CA ILE A 21 3.09 -20.27 8.28
C ILE A 21 3.32 -19.19 7.23
N GLU A 22 3.42 -17.94 7.68
CA GLU A 22 3.45 -16.73 6.85
C GLU A 22 4.51 -16.75 5.74
N TYR A 23 5.76 -17.09 6.08
CA TYR A 23 6.85 -17.15 5.10
C TYR A 23 6.62 -18.24 4.03
N LYS A 24 5.86 -19.30 4.36
CA LYS A 24 5.56 -20.38 3.41
C LYS A 24 4.49 -19.94 2.42
N SER A 25 3.46 -19.22 2.87
CA SER A 25 2.49 -18.60 1.95
C SER A 25 3.15 -17.58 1.03
N SER A 26 4.04 -16.73 1.54
CA SER A 26 4.80 -15.78 0.71
C SER A 26 5.65 -16.52 -0.33
N ARG A 27 6.39 -17.57 0.07
CA ARG A 27 7.16 -18.42 -0.84
C ARG A 27 6.30 -19.04 -1.95
N PHE A 28 5.10 -19.53 -1.61
CA PHE A 28 4.16 -20.06 -2.59
C PHE A 28 3.78 -18.98 -3.64
N TRP A 29 3.40 -17.79 -3.19
CA TRP A 29 3.02 -16.70 -4.10
C TRP A 29 4.19 -16.22 -4.96
N GLN A 30 5.39 -16.12 -4.39
CA GLN A 30 6.61 -15.80 -5.15
C GLN A 30 6.86 -16.83 -6.26
N ALA A 31 6.84 -18.12 -5.93
CA ALA A 31 7.03 -19.19 -6.91
C ALA A 31 5.93 -19.21 -7.98
N TRP A 32 4.69 -18.93 -7.59
CA TRP A 32 3.58 -18.81 -8.52
C TRP A 32 3.77 -17.63 -9.49
N LEU A 33 4.12 -16.45 -8.97
CA LEU A 33 4.33 -15.24 -9.77
C LEU A 33 5.51 -15.39 -10.73
N GLN A 34 6.63 -15.99 -10.30
CA GLN A 34 7.76 -16.29 -11.18
C GLN A 34 7.36 -17.20 -12.34
N ARG A 35 6.51 -18.21 -12.07
CA ARG A 35 5.99 -19.09 -13.11
C ARG A 35 4.99 -18.36 -14.02
N ALA A 36 4.20 -17.46 -13.46
CA ALA A 36 3.19 -16.69 -14.20
C ALA A 36 3.85 -15.62 -15.09
N PHE A 37 4.94 -15.00 -14.64
CA PHE A 37 5.74 -13.99 -15.34
C PHE A 37 7.14 -14.52 -15.63
N ASN A 38 7.21 -15.51 -16.52
CA ASN A 38 8.38 -16.37 -16.74
C ASN A 38 9.37 -15.88 -17.80
N ASP A 39 9.12 -14.74 -18.43
CA ASP A 39 10.05 -14.17 -19.42
C ASP A 39 11.03 -13.24 -18.71
N PRO A 40 12.31 -13.66 -18.53
CA PRO A 40 13.28 -12.90 -17.75
C PRO A 40 13.77 -11.63 -18.46
N ASP A 41 13.60 -11.54 -19.78
CA ASP A 41 13.98 -10.35 -20.54
C ASP A 41 12.88 -9.28 -20.50
N ILE A 42 11.68 -9.64 -20.04
CA ILE A 42 10.51 -8.74 -19.99
C ILE A 42 10.07 -8.47 -18.55
N TYR A 43 10.09 -9.46 -17.67
CA TYR A 43 9.53 -9.35 -16.33
C TYR A 43 10.56 -9.61 -15.24
N ASN A 44 10.45 -8.83 -14.17
CA ASN A 44 11.21 -9.01 -12.95
C ASN A 44 10.25 -9.14 -11.76
N LEU A 45 10.56 -10.05 -10.84
CA LEU A 45 9.86 -10.16 -9.55
C LEU A 45 10.79 -9.65 -8.46
N SER A 46 10.46 -8.49 -7.91
CA SER A 46 11.16 -7.87 -6.78
C SER A 46 10.40 -8.14 -5.48
N CYS A 47 11.11 -8.48 -4.41
CA CYS A 47 10.54 -8.61 -3.07
C CYS A 47 11.07 -7.51 -2.17
N GLU A 48 10.31 -7.12 -1.15
CA GLU A 48 10.78 -6.17 -0.12
C GLU A 48 11.19 -4.80 -0.69
N ILE A 49 10.51 -4.35 -1.74
CA ILE A 49 10.80 -3.08 -2.42
C ILE A 49 9.95 -1.93 -1.87
N SER A 50 10.52 -0.72 -1.90
CA SER A 50 9.80 0.48 -1.47
C SER A 50 8.88 1.04 -2.56
N PRO A 51 7.60 1.37 -2.24
CA PRO A 51 6.69 1.96 -3.21
C PRO A 51 7.03 3.42 -3.57
N ASP A 52 7.80 4.10 -2.73
CA ASP A 52 8.09 5.53 -2.84
C ASP A 52 9.53 5.93 -2.45
N GLY A 53 10.42 4.96 -2.23
CA GLY A 53 11.77 5.19 -1.71
C GLY A 53 11.81 5.39 -0.19
N SER A 54 10.68 5.31 0.51
CA SER A 54 10.63 5.31 1.98
C SER A 54 11.09 3.96 2.58
N LEU A 55 11.19 3.91 3.91
CA LEU A 55 11.45 2.67 4.66
C LEU A 55 10.32 1.64 4.57
N ARG A 56 9.15 2.02 4.05
CA ARG A 56 8.06 1.09 3.81
C ARG A 56 8.43 0.15 2.68
N ARG A 57 8.07 -1.12 2.85
CA ARG A 57 8.25 -2.16 1.84
C ARG A 57 6.92 -2.81 1.57
N VAL A 58 6.73 -3.24 0.34
CA VAL A 58 5.70 -4.20 -0.02
C VAL A 58 6.29 -5.59 -0.12
N ASP A 59 5.45 -6.61 0.00
CA ASP A 59 5.91 -7.98 0.01
C ASP A 59 6.50 -8.38 -1.35
N MET A 60 5.77 -8.14 -2.46
CA MET A 60 6.24 -8.46 -3.82
C MET A 60 5.74 -7.45 -4.86
N VAL A 61 6.53 -7.24 -5.92
CA VAL A 61 6.19 -6.42 -7.09
C VAL A 61 6.64 -7.14 -8.34
N VAL A 62 5.74 -7.23 -9.31
CA VAL A 62 6.09 -7.59 -10.69
C VAL A 62 6.35 -6.30 -11.45
N GLU A 63 7.53 -6.21 -12.03
CA GLU A 63 7.96 -5.10 -12.86
C GLU A 63 8.10 -5.57 -14.30
N ARG A 64 7.83 -4.68 -15.25
CA ARG A 64 8.05 -4.90 -16.67
C ARG A 64 9.18 -4.01 -17.16
N TYR A 65 10.12 -4.61 -17.87
CA TYR A 65 11.22 -3.92 -18.53
C TYR A 65 10.78 -3.32 -19.86
N ASP A 66 11.10 -2.05 -20.05
CA ASP A 66 10.96 -1.34 -21.30
C ASP A 66 12.34 -1.18 -21.94
N ALA A 67 12.59 -1.95 -22.99
CA ALA A 67 13.87 -1.96 -23.71
C ALA A 67 14.15 -0.64 -24.47
N HIS A 68 13.12 0.12 -24.86
CA HIS A 68 13.31 1.37 -25.61
C HIS A 68 13.81 2.51 -24.71
N HIS A 69 13.36 2.53 -23.46
CA HIS A 69 13.70 3.57 -22.49
C HIS A 69 14.68 3.09 -21.40
N HIS A 70 15.02 1.80 -21.39
CA HIS A 70 15.82 1.14 -20.36
C HIS A 70 15.27 1.41 -18.95
N THR A 71 13.97 1.18 -18.74
CA THR A 71 13.33 1.40 -17.43
C THR A 71 12.51 0.18 -16.98
N LEU A 72 12.36 0.03 -15.66
CA LEU A 72 11.40 -0.88 -15.05
C LEU A 72 10.15 -0.09 -14.65
N SER A 73 8.98 -0.65 -14.93
CA SER A 73 7.69 -0.10 -14.49
C SER A 73 6.92 -1.16 -13.72
N ALA A 74 6.44 -0.82 -12.53
CA ALA A 74 5.63 -1.73 -11.74
C ALA A 74 4.29 -2.02 -12.44
N VAL A 75 4.01 -3.29 -12.69
CA VAL A 75 2.76 -3.73 -13.34
C VAL A 75 1.79 -4.38 -12.37
N LEU A 76 2.28 -5.06 -11.32
CA LEU A 76 1.44 -5.71 -10.31
C LEU A 76 2.09 -5.57 -8.93
N TRP A 77 1.36 -4.97 -7.98
CA TRP A 77 1.74 -4.92 -6.57
C TRP A 77 1.07 -6.04 -5.80
N VAL A 78 1.80 -6.67 -4.88
CA VAL A 78 1.27 -7.75 -4.08
C VAL A 78 1.53 -7.49 -2.60
N GLU A 79 0.46 -7.43 -1.83
CA GLU A 79 0.51 -7.40 -0.38
C GLU A 79 0.00 -8.74 0.15
N ALA A 80 0.78 -9.36 1.03
CA ALA A 80 0.49 -10.64 1.64
C ALA A 80 0.26 -10.48 3.14
N LYS A 81 -0.60 -11.34 3.68
CA LYS A 81 -0.72 -11.59 5.11
C LYS A 81 -0.84 -13.08 5.36
N ARG A 82 -0.41 -13.49 6.54
CA ARG A 82 -0.68 -14.84 7.05
C ARG A 82 -2.20 -15.17 7.04
N PRO A 83 -2.60 -16.45 7.00
CA PRO A 83 -4.01 -16.88 7.00
C PRO A 83 -4.89 -16.21 8.07
N THR A 84 -4.38 -16.03 9.29
CA THR A 84 -5.11 -15.37 10.40
C THR A 84 -5.04 -13.83 10.38
N GLY A 85 -4.36 -13.24 9.38
CA GLY A 85 -4.18 -11.80 9.22
C GLY A 85 -5.48 -11.07 8.89
N SER A 86 -5.53 -9.77 9.12
CA SER A 86 -6.73 -8.97 8.85
C SER A 86 -6.84 -8.63 7.37
N VAL A 87 -7.97 -9.00 6.76
CA VAL A 87 -8.29 -8.65 5.36
C VAL A 87 -8.34 -7.13 5.19
N ARG A 88 -8.99 -6.42 6.12
CA ARG A 88 -9.02 -4.95 6.11
C ARG A 88 -7.61 -4.34 6.11
N GLN A 89 -6.68 -4.93 6.87
CA GLN A 89 -5.31 -4.41 6.92
C GLN A 89 -4.56 -4.67 5.61
N VAL A 90 -4.66 -5.88 5.04
CA VAL A 90 -3.96 -6.19 3.78
C VAL A 90 -4.49 -5.33 2.63
N GLU A 91 -5.80 -5.14 2.54
CA GLU A 91 -6.42 -4.29 1.52
C GLU A 91 -6.05 -2.81 1.73
N GLY A 92 -6.11 -2.30 2.95
CA GLY A 92 -5.70 -0.92 3.24
C GLY A 92 -4.21 -0.66 2.96
N GLN A 93 -3.34 -1.63 3.27
CA GLN A 93 -1.91 -1.54 2.97
C GLN A 93 -1.64 -1.55 1.47
N ALA A 94 -2.33 -2.43 0.75
CA ALA A 94 -2.23 -2.55 -0.69
C ALA A 94 -2.69 -1.28 -1.42
N LEU A 95 -3.83 -0.70 -0.98
CA LEU A 95 -4.34 0.56 -1.55
C LEU A 95 -3.37 1.72 -1.32
N ASP A 96 -2.86 1.88 -0.09
CA ASP A 96 -1.91 2.96 0.21
C ASP A 96 -0.60 2.81 -0.60
N ALA A 97 -0.09 1.58 -0.75
CA ALA A 97 1.09 1.32 -1.59
C ALA A 97 0.83 1.62 -3.08
N ALA A 98 -0.32 1.20 -3.60
CA ALA A 98 -0.73 1.46 -4.98
C ALA A 98 -0.82 2.97 -5.26
N MET A 99 -1.48 3.74 -4.41
CA MET A 99 -1.61 5.19 -4.58
C MET A 99 -0.26 5.92 -4.53
N ARG A 100 0.68 5.46 -3.70
CA ARG A 100 2.04 6.01 -3.65
C ARG A 100 2.80 5.75 -4.94
N CYS A 101 2.75 4.52 -5.44
CA CYS A 101 3.40 4.15 -6.70
C CYS A 101 2.81 4.91 -7.89
N ILE A 102 1.48 4.97 -8.00
CA ILE A 102 0.77 5.74 -9.04
C ILE A 102 1.28 7.18 -9.10
N LYS A 103 1.39 7.84 -7.94
CA LYS A 103 1.88 9.22 -7.85
C LYS A 103 3.36 9.36 -8.16
N ARG A 104 4.21 8.44 -7.67
CA ARG A 104 5.66 8.46 -7.91
C ARG A 104 5.98 8.30 -9.38
N ASP A 105 5.36 7.30 -10.01
CA ASP A 105 5.70 6.85 -11.37
C ASP A 105 4.82 7.51 -12.45
N GLY A 106 3.87 8.36 -12.04
CA GLY A 106 2.94 9.04 -12.92
C GLY A 106 2.05 8.08 -13.70
N LEU A 107 1.59 6.99 -13.08
CA LEU A 107 0.76 5.97 -13.73
C LEU A 107 -0.71 6.39 -13.77
N GLU A 108 -1.47 5.93 -14.77
CA GLU A 108 -2.93 6.12 -14.78
C GLU A 108 -3.65 5.19 -13.81
N PHE A 109 -3.12 3.98 -13.67
CA PHE A 109 -3.64 2.95 -12.78
C PHE A 109 -2.52 1.96 -12.42
N VAL A 110 -2.79 1.07 -11.47
CA VAL A 110 -1.94 -0.09 -11.23
C VAL A 110 -2.76 -1.31 -10.86
N TYR A 111 -2.26 -2.50 -11.19
CA TYR A 111 -2.85 -3.75 -10.71
C TYR A 111 -2.34 -4.09 -9.32
N VAL A 112 -3.23 -4.67 -8.53
CA VAL A 112 -2.95 -5.04 -7.14
C VAL A 112 -3.48 -6.44 -6.89
N MET A 113 -2.72 -7.25 -6.15
CA MET A 113 -3.17 -8.53 -5.61
C MET A 113 -2.99 -8.50 -4.11
N THR A 114 -4.03 -8.90 -3.38
CA THR A 114 -3.92 -9.11 -1.93
C THR A 114 -4.03 -10.59 -1.63
N THR A 115 -3.21 -11.09 -0.71
CA THR A 115 -3.25 -12.50 -0.32
C THR A 115 -3.40 -12.64 1.18
N VAL A 116 -4.18 -13.65 1.59
CA VAL A 116 -4.34 -14.04 2.98
C VAL A 116 -4.12 -15.56 3.04
N GLY A 117 -2.92 -15.96 3.43
CA GLY A 117 -2.51 -17.36 3.32
C GLY A 117 -2.39 -17.80 1.88
N LEU A 118 -3.17 -18.82 1.51
CA LEU A 118 -3.23 -19.40 0.17
C LEU A 118 -4.43 -18.93 -0.64
N SER A 119 -5.16 -17.93 -0.13
CA SER A 119 -6.25 -17.30 -0.85
C SER A 119 -5.87 -15.90 -1.33
N PHE A 120 -6.46 -15.48 -2.44
CA PHE A 120 -6.14 -14.22 -3.10
C PHE A 120 -7.39 -13.43 -3.49
N ARG A 121 -7.18 -12.14 -3.74
CA ARG A 121 -8.11 -11.26 -4.45
C ARG A 121 -7.32 -10.30 -5.34
N ALA A 122 -7.84 -10.05 -6.53
CA ALA A 122 -7.21 -9.19 -7.54
C ALA A 122 -7.99 -7.90 -7.75
N TRP A 123 -7.26 -6.82 -8.01
CA TRP A 123 -7.80 -5.46 -8.03
C TRP A 123 -7.11 -4.59 -9.08
N LYS A 124 -7.79 -3.49 -9.38
CA LYS A 124 -7.26 -2.35 -10.11
C LYS A 124 -7.47 -1.08 -9.29
N VAL A 125 -6.46 -0.22 -9.29
CA VAL A 125 -6.50 1.08 -8.60
C VAL A 125 -6.18 2.15 -9.62
N TYR A 126 -7.01 3.19 -9.71
CA TYR A 126 -6.83 4.30 -10.62
C TYR A 126 -6.41 5.55 -9.84
N ASP A 127 -5.69 6.46 -10.47
CA ASP A 127 -5.32 7.73 -9.82
C ASP A 127 -6.55 8.56 -9.42
N GLU A 128 -7.55 8.62 -10.29
CA GLU A 128 -8.76 9.43 -10.11
C GLU A 128 -9.72 8.86 -9.06
N VAL A 129 -9.63 7.55 -8.80
CA VAL A 129 -10.53 6.83 -7.90
C VAL A 129 -9.67 6.04 -6.91
N PRO A 130 -9.35 6.62 -5.74
CA PRO A 130 -8.46 6.01 -4.76
C PRO A 130 -9.16 4.91 -3.96
N ALA A 131 -9.59 3.86 -4.65
CA ALA A 131 -10.27 2.69 -4.10
C ALA A 131 -9.81 1.40 -4.81
N LEU A 132 -9.89 0.28 -4.10
CA LEU A 132 -9.65 -1.04 -4.68
C LEU A 132 -10.86 -1.45 -5.52
N GLN A 133 -10.71 -1.49 -6.84
CA GLN A 133 -11.75 -1.99 -7.73
C GLN A 133 -11.52 -3.48 -7.98
N PRO A 134 -12.44 -4.36 -7.55
CA PRO A 134 -12.24 -5.80 -7.67
C PRO A 134 -12.32 -6.26 -9.13
N GLU A 135 -11.37 -7.07 -9.56
CA GLU A 135 -11.43 -7.75 -10.87
C GLU A 135 -12.35 -8.98 -10.83
N HIS A 136 -12.73 -9.44 -9.63
CA HIS A 136 -13.70 -10.50 -9.42
C HIS A 136 -14.40 -10.35 -8.06
N GLY A 137 -15.58 -10.96 -7.92
CA GLY A 137 -16.39 -10.87 -6.70
C GLY A 137 -17.23 -9.60 -6.66
N THR A 138 -17.46 -9.07 -5.47
CA THR A 138 -18.31 -7.89 -5.24
C THR A 138 -17.44 -6.69 -4.83
N PRO A 139 -17.95 -5.44 -4.80
CA PRO A 139 -17.19 -4.28 -4.31
C PRO A 139 -17.06 -4.21 -2.79
N VAL A 140 -17.56 -5.19 -2.04
CA VAL A 140 -17.44 -5.17 -0.57
C VAL A 140 -15.97 -5.36 -0.17
N GLU A 141 -15.43 -4.35 0.50
CA GLU A 141 -14.10 -4.38 1.10
C GLU A 141 -14.06 -5.23 2.37
N ALA A 142 -12.88 -5.74 2.68
CA ALA A 142 -12.55 -6.49 3.88
C ALA A 142 -13.35 -7.78 4.09
N ASP A 143 -13.94 -8.34 3.04
CA ASP A 143 -14.69 -9.59 3.09
C ASP A 143 -13.81 -10.79 2.74
N ARG A 144 -13.52 -11.61 3.75
CA ARG A 144 -12.73 -12.83 3.61
C ARG A 144 -13.39 -13.87 2.70
N MET A 145 -14.72 -13.87 2.60
CA MET A 145 -15.43 -14.85 1.76
C MET A 145 -15.20 -14.63 0.27
N GLN A 146 -14.68 -13.47 -0.13
CA GLN A 146 -14.39 -13.13 -1.52
C GLN A 146 -12.97 -13.49 -1.94
N TYR A 147 -12.16 -14.00 -1.01
CA TYR A 147 -10.83 -14.50 -1.32
C TYR A 147 -10.93 -15.94 -1.83
N ILE A 148 -10.39 -16.16 -3.03
CA ILE A 148 -10.42 -17.45 -3.69
C ILE A 148 -9.18 -18.25 -3.29
N ASN A 149 -9.36 -19.49 -2.85
CA ASN A 149 -8.24 -20.37 -2.55
C ASN A 149 -7.51 -20.77 -3.84
N ALA A 150 -6.17 -20.76 -3.84
CA ALA A 150 -5.37 -21.04 -5.03
C ALA A 150 -5.59 -22.45 -5.63
N ASP A 151 -5.98 -23.45 -4.83
CA ASP A 151 -6.25 -24.80 -5.32
C ASP A 151 -7.73 -25.08 -5.59
N SER A 152 -8.58 -24.06 -5.50
CA SER A 152 -10.00 -24.17 -5.86
C SER A 152 -10.21 -24.12 -7.37
N ASP A 153 -11.37 -24.61 -7.83
CA ASP A 153 -11.72 -24.53 -9.25
C ASP A 153 -11.93 -23.09 -9.71
N GLU A 154 -12.37 -22.19 -8.83
CA GLU A 154 -12.56 -20.77 -9.12
C GLU A 154 -11.24 -20.03 -9.34
N ALA A 155 -10.09 -20.61 -8.96
CA ALA A 155 -8.80 -19.95 -9.04
C ALA A 155 -8.35 -19.59 -10.48
N TRP A 156 -9.00 -20.16 -11.50
CA TRP A 156 -8.75 -19.83 -12.92
C TRP A 156 -8.81 -18.33 -13.21
N VAL A 157 -9.58 -17.57 -12.42
CA VAL A 157 -9.68 -16.11 -12.56
C VAL A 157 -8.34 -15.41 -12.40
N LEU A 158 -7.40 -15.98 -11.63
CA LEU A 158 -6.07 -15.39 -11.47
C LEU A 158 -5.21 -15.56 -12.73
N SER A 159 -5.36 -16.67 -13.45
CA SER A 159 -4.70 -16.85 -14.75
C SER A 159 -5.23 -15.86 -15.79
N HIS A 160 -6.54 -15.61 -15.79
CA HIS A 160 -7.15 -14.58 -16.63
C HIS A 160 -6.65 -13.18 -16.25
N PHE A 161 -6.62 -12.87 -14.95
CA PHE A 161 -6.08 -11.61 -14.44
C PHE A 161 -4.62 -11.38 -14.87
N VAL A 162 -3.73 -12.37 -14.72
CA VAL A 162 -2.34 -12.24 -15.19
C VAL A 162 -2.27 -12.01 -16.70
N THR A 163 -3.12 -12.67 -17.48
CA THR A 163 -3.18 -12.44 -18.93
C THR A 163 -3.57 -10.98 -19.23
N GLN A 164 -4.51 -10.42 -18.47
CA GLN A 164 -4.90 -9.02 -18.57
C GLN A 164 -3.73 -8.09 -18.19
N VAL A 165 -3.03 -8.36 -17.08
CA VAL A 165 -1.84 -7.58 -16.65
C VAL A 165 -0.76 -7.56 -17.73
N LYS A 166 -0.53 -8.71 -18.40
CA LYS A 166 0.47 -8.82 -19.48
C LYS A 166 0.07 -8.06 -20.74
N ASN A 167 -1.21 -8.11 -21.11
CA ASN A 167 -1.72 -7.51 -22.34
C ASN A 167 -1.98 -6.00 -22.21
N TYR A 168 -2.28 -5.53 -21.00
CA TYR A 168 -2.65 -4.14 -20.72
C TYR A 168 -1.83 -3.56 -19.55
N PRO A 169 -0.49 -3.47 -19.68
CA PRO A 169 0.34 -2.93 -18.60
C PRO A 169 -0.04 -1.47 -18.28
N PRO A 170 0.09 -1.04 -17.01
CA PRO A 170 -0.07 0.36 -16.61
C PRO A 170 0.63 1.35 -17.54
N LEU A 171 -0.11 2.36 -17.98
CA LEU A 171 0.41 3.45 -18.81
C LEU A 171 0.90 4.60 -17.91
N ARG A 172 1.99 5.24 -18.32
CA ARG A 172 2.43 6.52 -17.74
C ARG A 172 1.63 7.65 -18.38
N ARG A 173 1.22 8.61 -17.58
CA ARG A 173 0.62 9.87 -18.05
C ARG A 173 1.67 10.65 -18.82
N ALA A 174 1.31 11.10 -20.02
CA ALA A 174 2.16 12.00 -20.78
C ALA A 174 2.35 13.31 -20.00
N PRO A 175 3.58 13.84 -19.90
CA PRO A 175 3.78 15.15 -19.29
C PRO A 175 2.98 16.19 -20.07
N VAL A 176 2.31 17.09 -19.34
CA VAL A 176 1.67 18.26 -19.96
C VAL A 176 2.81 19.12 -20.51
N LEU A 177 3.01 19.08 -21.83
CA LEU A 177 3.90 20.03 -22.48
C LEU A 177 3.28 21.41 -22.27
N PRO A 178 4.02 22.40 -21.75
CA PRO A 178 3.56 23.77 -21.79
C PRO A 178 3.40 24.12 -23.26
N SER A 179 2.15 24.12 -23.75
CA SER A 179 1.82 24.73 -25.01
C SER A 179 2.28 26.17 -24.87
N GLN A 180 3.33 26.56 -25.57
CA GLN A 180 3.60 27.97 -25.78
C GLN A 180 2.30 28.53 -26.37
N SER A 181 1.57 29.31 -25.58
CA SER A 181 0.61 30.24 -26.14
C SER A 181 1.44 31.21 -26.97
N LEU A 182 1.60 30.93 -28.26
CA LEU A 182 1.96 31.97 -29.20
C LEU A 182 0.87 33.03 -29.02
N SER A 183 1.24 34.18 -28.48
CA SER A 183 0.37 35.34 -28.49
C SER A 183 -0.03 35.54 -29.95
N GLN A 184 -1.33 35.60 -30.19
CA GLN A 184 -1.93 35.81 -31.49
C GLN A 184 -1.51 37.15 -32.14
N GLU A 185 -0.73 37.96 -31.42
CA GLU A 185 -0.19 39.27 -31.82
C GLU A 185 1.10 39.18 -32.67
N GLU A 186 1.81 38.05 -32.72
CA GLU A 186 3.02 37.92 -33.57
C GLU A 186 2.74 37.39 -34.98
N TYR A 187 1.54 36.89 -35.27
CA TYR A 187 1.19 36.37 -36.60
C TYR A 187 0.72 37.44 -37.60
N GLU A 188 0.44 38.67 -37.17
CA GLU A 188 -0.01 39.75 -38.05
C GLU A 188 1.11 40.72 -38.49
N VAL A 189 2.35 40.56 -38.01
CA VAL A 189 3.46 41.49 -38.36
C VAL A 189 4.33 41.00 -39.53
N TYR A 190 4.24 39.73 -39.94
CA TYR A 190 5.08 39.17 -41.02
C TYR A 190 4.36 38.89 -42.34
N ALA A 191 3.16 39.44 -42.54
CA ALA A 191 2.43 39.37 -43.81
C ALA A 191 2.27 40.77 -44.43
N GLY A 192 3.38 41.48 -44.65
CA GLY A 192 3.32 42.78 -45.32
C GLY A 192 4.68 43.41 -45.60
N VAL A 193 5.01 43.43 -46.89
CA VAL A 193 5.99 44.32 -47.55
C VAL A 193 7.44 43.82 -47.64
N GLN A 194 7.67 43.23 -48.81
CA GLN A 194 8.94 43.08 -49.51
C GLN A 194 9.39 44.45 -50.06
N GLU A 195 10.64 44.86 -49.82
CA GLU A 195 11.61 45.39 -50.80
C GLU A 195 12.79 46.13 -50.15
N GLY A 196 14.02 45.74 -50.53
CA GLY A 196 15.10 46.70 -50.80
C GLY A 196 16.27 46.83 -49.80
N TYR A 197 17.47 46.50 -50.31
CA TYR A 197 18.81 47.04 -49.98
C TYR A 197 19.78 46.29 -49.03
N ILE A 198 20.69 45.60 -49.72
CA ILE A 198 22.16 45.41 -49.59
C ILE A 198 22.91 46.20 -48.49
N GLY A 199 23.84 45.50 -47.81
CA GLY A 199 25.06 46.04 -47.14
C GLY A 199 25.60 45.08 -46.06
N GLU A 200 26.46 44.12 -46.40
CA GLU A 200 27.94 44.13 -46.24
C GLU A 200 28.53 44.04 -44.80
N GLN A 201 29.38 43.01 -44.65
CA GLN A 201 30.66 42.93 -43.91
C GLN A 201 30.75 42.69 -42.38
N GLY A 202 31.68 41.76 -42.07
CA GLY A 202 32.40 41.58 -40.79
C GLY A 202 31.87 40.41 -39.96
N GLY A 203 32.60 39.36 -39.57
CA GLY A 203 34.05 39.17 -39.38
C GLY A 203 34.22 38.36 -38.07
N TYR A 204 34.78 37.15 -38.17
CA TYR A 204 35.17 36.22 -37.08
C TYR A 204 36.13 36.87 -36.04
N PRO A 205 36.50 36.30 -34.85
CA PRO A 205 36.64 34.86 -34.60
C PRO A 205 36.51 34.29 -33.13
N SER A 206 36.52 32.95 -33.08
CA SER A 206 37.18 32.00 -32.13
C SER A 206 37.56 32.34 -30.67
N GLY A 207 37.37 31.33 -29.81
CA GLY A 207 38.20 30.95 -28.65
C GLY A 207 37.43 29.90 -27.82
N GLN A 208 37.69 28.59 -27.78
CA GLN A 208 38.88 27.76 -27.48
C GLN A 208 39.33 27.75 -26.00
N GLN A 209 39.40 26.52 -25.44
CA GLN A 209 40.09 26.05 -24.22
C GLN A 209 39.38 26.35 -22.88
N GLY A 210 39.34 25.49 -21.87
CA GLY A 210 40.04 24.22 -21.58
C GLY A 210 40.35 24.13 -20.08
N TYR A 211 40.53 22.89 -19.56
CA TYR A 211 40.95 22.47 -18.21
C TYR A 211 39.87 22.46 -17.11
N ALA A 212 39.48 21.32 -16.51
CA ALA A 212 40.20 20.27 -15.76
C ALA A 212 40.59 20.69 -14.33
N GLY A 213 40.18 19.89 -13.35
CA GLY A 213 40.60 20.01 -11.94
C GLY A 213 39.74 19.19 -10.98
N GLU A 214 40.15 17.96 -10.71
CA GLU A 214 39.80 17.18 -9.52
C GLU A 214 40.20 17.94 -8.24
N ALA A 215 39.48 17.72 -7.14
CA ALA A 215 40.09 17.58 -5.81
C ALA A 215 39.05 17.13 -4.78
N ASP A 216 39.44 16.09 -4.03
CA ASP A 216 38.83 15.54 -2.83
C ASP A 216 38.46 16.57 -1.78
N GLY A 217 37.39 16.26 -1.04
CA GLY A 217 36.97 16.99 0.15
C GLY A 217 36.22 16.10 1.11
N GLN A 218 36.94 15.26 1.86
CA GLN A 218 36.48 14.67 3.12
C GLN A 218 35.99 15.79 4.04
N GLY A 219 34.73 15.69 4.48
CA GLY A 219 34.12 16.59 5.45
C GLY A 219 33.23 15.81 6.42
N SER A 220 33.86 15.24 7.45
CA SER A 220 33.19 14.75 8.65
C SER A 220 32.68 15.92 9.49
N ALA A 221 31.38 15.94 9.83
CA ALA A 221 30.81 16.65 10.97
C ALA A 221 29.36 16.14 11.23
N PRO A 222 28.73 16.41 12.40
CA PRO A 222 28.57 15.41 13.45
C PRO A 222 27.10 15.04 13.73
N GLY A 223 26.92 13.95 14.47
CA GLY A 223 25.63 13.47 14.97
C GLY A 223 24.94 14.48 15.88
N MET A 224 23.73 14.86 15.50
CA MET A 224 22.78 15.59 16.34
C MET A 224 21.97 14.58 17.16
N VAL A 225 22.28 14.50 18.45
CA VAL A 225 21.46 13.86 19.47
C VAL A 225 20.42 14.88 19.91
N TYR A 226 19.15 14.65 19.61
CA TYR A 226 18.06 15.40 20.25
C TYR A 226 17.54 14.62 21.46
N GLN A 227 18.10 14.98 22.61
CA GLN A 227 17.51 14.80 23.92
C GLN A 227 16.39 15.83 24.05
N ASN A 228 15.18 15.40 24.42
CA ASN A 228 14.11 16.32 24.76
C ASN A 228 13.43 15.82 26.04
N ASP A 229 13.78 16.48 27.14
CA ASP A 229 13.19 16.36 28.46
C ASP A 229 11.95 17.26 28.57
N GLN A 230 10.80 16.64 28.89
CA GLN A 230 9.72 17.09 29.78
C GLN A 230 8.83 18.32 29.40
N PRO A 231 7.56 18.43 29.87
CA PRO A 231 7.11 18.13 31.24
C PRO A 231 5.83 17.29 31.42
N GLU A 232 5.75 16.78 32.64
CA GLU A 232 4.65 16.02 33.23
C GLU A 232 3.36 16.83 33.37
N ALA A 233 2.25 16.23 32.98
CA ALA A 233 0.94 16.55 33.52
C ALA A 233 0.45 15.31 34.29
N SER A 234 0.46 15.42 35.61
CA SER A 234 0.03 14.42 36.56
C SER A 234 -1.48 14.19 36.43
N THR A 235 -1.86 12.95 36.11
CA THR A 235 -3.20 12.44 36.44
C THR A 235 -3.00 11.07 37.05
N SER A 236 -3.15 11.04 38.37
CA SER A 236 -3.16 9.83 39.20
C SER A 236 -4.24 8.88 38.69
N TRP A 237 -3.85 7.68 38.27
CA TRP A 237 -4.77 6.59 37.95
C TRP A 237 -4.47 5.43 38.91
N GLU A 238 -5.36 5.25 39.89
CA GLU A 238 -5.32 4.11 40.82
C GLU A 238 -5.51 2.78 40.07
N TYR A 239 -4.62 1.83 40.34
CA TYR A 239 -4.72 0.45 39.87
C TYR A 239 -5.75 -0.33 40.71
N GLY A 240 -6.79 -0.83 40.05
CA GLY A 240 -7.77 -1.74 40.67
C GLY A 240 -7.22 -3.15 40.83
N GLN A 241 -7.34 -3.71 42.04
CA GLN A 241 -6.92 -5.04 42.46
C GLN A 241 -7.55 -6.18 41.64
N ALA A 242 -6.73 -7.17 41.27
CA ALA A 242 -7.20 -8.47 40.80
C ALA A 242 -7.74 -9.28 42.00
N SER A 243 -8.98 -9.73 41.92
CA SER A 243 -9.55 -10.69 42.85
C SER A 243 -9.73 -12.04 42.15
N THR A 244 -9.14 -13.07 42.75
CA THR A 244 -9.15 -14.46 42.29
C THR A 244 -10.52 -15.09 42.52
N GLY A 245 -11.22 -15.43 41.44
CA GLY A 245 -12.46 -16.21 41.47
C GLY A 245 -12.98 -16.51 40.07
N ASN A 246 -13.25 -17.79 39.80
CA ASN A 246 -13.56 -18.45 38.53
C ASN A 246 -14.76 -17.87 37.73
N SER A 247 -14.65 -16.62 37.31
CA SER A 247 -15.59 -15.88 36.46
C SER A 247 -14.77 -15.28 35.31
N GLU A 248 -15.31 -15.21 34.09
CA GLU A 248 -14.62 -14.58 32.97
C GLU A 248 -14.07 -13.22 33.41
N GLU A 249 -12.75 -13.06 33.48
CA GLU A 249 -12.12 -11.90 34.09
C GLU A 249 -12.32 -10.68 33.19
N TYR A 250 -13.21 -9.78 33.58
CA TYR A 250 -13.48 -8.55 32.85
C TYR A 250 -12.60 -7.41 33.38
N VAL A 251 -11.81 -6.82 32.49
CA VAL A 251 -10.98 -5.64 32.79
C VAL A 251 -11.80 -4.39 32.57
N LYS A 252 -12.01 -3.59 33.62
CA LYS A 252 -12.72 -2.31 33.53
C LYS A 252 -11.85 -1.29 32.80
N VAL A 253 -12.41 -0.61 31.80
CA VAL A 253 -11.74 0.46 31.06
C VAL A 253 -12.59 1.72 31.00
N GLN A 254 -11.93 2.88 30.98
CA GLN A 254 -12.54 4.15 30.62
C GLN A 254 -12.42 4.38 29.12
N VAL A 255 -13.46 4.95 28.53
CA VAL A 255 -13.64 5.09 27.09
C VAL A 255 -13.86 6.56 26.73
N GLU A 256 -12.90 7.12 26.01
CA GLU A 256 -12.99 8.47 25.47
C GLU A 256 -13.72 8.45 24.12
N ARG A 257 -14.87 9.12 24.01
CA ARG A 257 -15.61 9.26 22.75
C ARG A 257 -15.10 10.47 21.96
N VAL A 258 -14.73 10.23 20.71
CA VAL A 258 -14.42 11.26 19.72
C VAL A 258 -15.51 11.27 18.66
N ALA A 259 -16.27 12.36 18.62
CA ALA A 259 -17.33 12.54 17.63
C ALA A 259 -16.76 13.02 16.30
N HIS A 260 -17.34 12.54 15.20
CA HIS A 260 -17.00 12.97 13.85
C HIS A 260 -18.26 13.38 13.08
N LEU A 261 -18.14 14.35 12.18
CA LEU A 261 -19.26 14.89 11.40
C LEU A 261 -19.67 13.98 10.23
N THR A 262 -18.69 13.35 9.57
CA THR A 262 -18.89 12.61 8.31
C THR A 262 -18.59 11.12 8.41
N ARG A 263 -18.16 10.64 9.59
CA ARG A 263 -17.85 9.23 9.83
C ARG A 263 -18.34 8.80 11.23
N PRO A 264 -18.43 7.49 11.51
CA PRO A 264 -18.88 7.01 12.81
C PRO A 264 -18.00 7.50 13.97
N ASN A 265 -18.61 7.71 15.14
CA ASN A 265 -17.87 8.08 16.35
C ASN A 265 -16.84 7.01 16.72
N GLU A 266 -15.66 7.46 17.13
CA GLU A 266 -14.59 6.61 17.62
C GLU A 266 -14.57 6.63 19.15
N TYR A 267 -14.18 5.51 19.74
CA TYR A 267 -14.14 5.26 21.17
C TYR A 267 -12.76 4.74 21.51
N PHE A 268 -12.04 5.45 22.38
CA PHE A 268 -10.67 5.13 22.73
C PHE A 268 -10.55 4.64 24.16
N TYR A 269 -9.79 3.58 24.38
CA TYR A 269 -9.48 3.09 25.72
C TYR A 269 -8.03 2.61 25.82
N LYS A 270 -7.47 2.54 27.04
CA LYS A 270 -6.15 1.93 27.26
C LYS A 270 -6.32 0.45 27.58
N ASP A 271 -5.59 -0.40 26.87
CA ASP A 271 -5.56 -1.84 27.17
C ASP A 271 -4.71 -2.14 28.41
N VAL A 272 -4.66 -3.42 28.80
CA VAL A 272 -3.84 -3.88 29.96
C VAL A 272 -2.35 -3.61 29.80
N LYS A 273 -1.87 -3.31 28.58
CA LYS A 273 -0.48 -2.92 28.30
C LYS A 273 -0.29 -1.41 28.24
N GLY A 274 -1.31 -0.63 28.63
CA GLY A 274 -1.33 0.82 28.58
C GLY A 274 -1.46 1.42 27.17
N GLN A 275 -1.66 0.59 26.13
CA GLN A 275 -1.72 1.08 24.75
C GLN A 275 -3.11 1.64 24.44
N LYS A 276 -3.18 2.84 23.85
CA LYS A 276 -4.44 3.45 23.40
C LYS A 276 -4.99 2.65 22.21
N ARG A 277 -6.25 2.25 22.29
CA ARG A 277 -6.97 1.46 21.28
C ARG A 277 -8.16 2.25 20.79
N ALA A 278 -8.34 2.27 19.47
CA ALA A 278 -9.53 2.83 18.83
C ALA A 278 -10.56 1.72 18.56
N THR A 279 -11.81 2.01 18.85
CA THR A 279 -12.98 1.17 18.59
C THR A 279 -14.13 2.02 18.05
N THR A 280 -15.11 1.38 17.45
CA THR A 280 -16.38 1.98 17.02
C THR A 280 -17.53 1.39 17.83
N LYS A 281 -18.72 1.98 17.77
CA LYS A 281 -19.91 1.45 18.47
C LYS A 281 -20.15 -0.05 18.20
N ASN A 282 -19.90 -0.50 16.97
CA ASN A 282 -20.13 -1.88 16.55
C ASN A 282 -19.16 -2.88 17.21
N ASP A 283 -18.03 -2.41 17.74
CA ASP A 283 -17.06 -3.25 18.47
C ASP A 283 -17.50 -3.55 19.91
N TRP A 284 -18.56 -2.88 20.39
CA TRP A 284 -19.08 -3.00 21.76
C TRP A 284 -20.43 -3.72 21.78
N LYS A 285 -20.58 -4.63 22.75
CA LYS A 285 -21.83 -5.34 22.99
C LYS A 285 -22.41 -4.95 24.34
N GLY A 286 -23.69 -4.60 24.37
CA GLY A 286 -24.39 -4.35 25.63
C GLY A 286 -24.56 -5.65 26.41
N ILE A 287 -24.14 -5.65 27.67
CA ILE A 287 -24.26 -6.77 28.61
C ILE A 287 -24.77 -6.28 29.96
N SER A 288 -25.20 -7.22 30.81
CA SER A 288 -25.40 -6.95 32.24
C SER A 288 -24.22 -7.55 33.01
N TYR A 289 -23.42 -6.71 33.67
CA TYR A 289 -22.27 -7.14 34.46
C TYR A 289 -22.44 -6.70 35.92
N ASN A 290 -22.45 -7.66 36.84
CA ASN A 290 -22.77 -7.47 38.25
C ASN A 290 -24.12 -6.74 38.45
N GLY A 291 -25.14 -7.16 37.70
CA GLY A 291 -26.51 -6.63 37.80
C GLY A 291 -26.71 -5.22 37.26
N ARG A 292 -25.70 -4.63 36.58
CA ARG A 292 -25.79 -3.29 35.98
C ARG A 292 -25.48 -3.34 34.49
N PRO A 293 -26.11 -2.49 33.67
CA PRO A 293 -25.79 -2.40 32.25
C PRO A 293 -24.34 -1.97 32.07
N ALA A 294 -23.66 -2.64 31.16
CA ALA A 294 -22.28 -2.38 30.77
C ALA A 294 -22.11 -2.67 29.28
N TRP A 295 -21.00 -2.21 28.72
CA TRP A 295 -20.58 -2.53 27.36
C TRP A 295 -19.31 -3.36 27.42
N THR A 296 -19.23 -4.42 26.63
CA THR A 296 -18.03 -5.27 26.55
C THR A 296 -17.47 -5.36 25.14
N THR A 297 -16.16 -5.52 25.07
CA THR A 297 -15.43 -5.87 23.85
C THR A 297 -14.34 -6.89 24.18
N ARG A 298 -14.09 -7.84 23.28
CA ARG A 298 -13.07 -8.88 23.45
C ARG A 298 -11.92 -8.65 22.49
N ARG A 299 -10.69 -8.51 22.99
CA ARG A 299 -9.50 -8.38 22.16
C ARG A 299 -8.33 -9.19 22.71
N LYS A 300 -7.68 -9.94 21.81
CA LYS A 300 -6.50 -10.78 22.14
C LYS A 300 -6.71 -11.66 23.38
N GLY A 301 -7.91 -12.23 23.52
CA GLY A 301 -8.26 -13.11 24.63
C GLY A 301 -8.70 -12.41 25.92
N VAL A 302 -8.56 -11.08 26.03
CA VAL A 302 -8.98 -10.30 27.20
C VAL A 302 -10.37 -9.70 26.96
N ASN A 303 -11.25 -9.83 27.95
CA ASN A 303 -12.56 -9.19 27.96
C ASN A 303 -12.45 -7.83 28.65
N TYR A 304 -12.76 -6.77 27.93
CA TYR A 304 -12.82 -5.42 28.47
C TYR A 304 -14.28 -5.05 28.70
N TYR A 305 -14.56 -4.25 29.73
CA TYR A 305 -15.87 -3.65 29.90
C TYR A 305 -15.80 -2.19 30.32
N THR A 306 -16.79 -1.41 29.90
CA THR A 306 -17.03 -0.04 30.38
C THR A 306 -18.48 0.11 30.82
N ARG A 307 -18.74 1.10 31.67
CA ARG A 307 -20.10 1.54 32.01
C ARG A 307 -20.46 2.88 31.36
N GLU A 308 -19.52 3.47 30.63
CA GLU A 308 -19.77 4.68 29.87
C GLU A 308 -20.65 4.37 28.66
N THR A 309 -21.41 5.37 28.23
CA THR A 309 -22.39 5.16 27.17
C THR A 309 -21.69 5.09 25.82
N ILE A 310 -21.82 3.93 25.16
CA ILE A 310 -21.41 3.74 23.77
C ILE A 310 -22.63 4.01 22.87
N GLY A 311 -22.75 5.26 22.39
CA GLY A 311 -23.94 5.79 21.73
C GLY A 311 -23.63 6.58 20.47
#